data_AF-A0A6C0F7W6-F1
#
_entry.id   AF-A0A6C0F7W6-F1
#
_cell.length_a   1.000
_cell.length_b   1.000
_cell.length_c   1.000
_cell.angle_alpha   90.00
_cell.angle_beta   90.00
_cell.angle_gamma   90.00
#
_symmetry.space_group_name_H-M   'P 1'
#
loop_
_entity.id
_entity.type
_entity.pdbx_description
1 polymer ?
#
loop_
_entity_poly.entity_id
_entity_poly.type
_entity_poly.pdbx_seq_one_letter_code
_entity_poly.pdbx_strand_id
1 'polypeptide(L)'
;MTYEDIESVSDSESEIEVDSELWANVDVEPSIADSDKRVSKQQYQAELKSSDPDYYVVTKRVGKKMKRIELYSTRSNPGRLIRNPVAGYKSNDRVGTFAERSYFKIRMTSIGDGVEPITLYYDSPEGYEKHLHTTVSHEIKTAWRSRFTSN
;
A
#
# COMPACT_ATOMS: atom_id res chain seq x y z
N MET A 1 30.99 -38.60 42.40
CA MET A 1 29.82 -38.82 41.53
C MET A 1 30.14 -38.15 40.22
N THR A 2 30.47 -38.96 39.21
CA THR A 2 30.84 -38.60 37.84
C THR A 2 29.61 -38.27 37.02
N TYR A 3 29.66 -37.22 36.21
CA TYR A 3 29.00 -37.17 34.89
C TYR A 3 29.83 -36.31 33.95
N GLU A 4 30.14 -36.90 32.81
CA GLU A 4 30.81 -36.34 31.63
C GLU A 4 29.78 -35.68 30.69
N ASP A 5 30.31 -34.84 29.78
CA ASP A 5 29.81 -34.44 28.46
C ASP A 5 28.50 -33.62 28.30
N ILE A 6 28.59 -32.53 27.53
CA ILE A 6 28.13 -32.46 26.12
C ILE A 6 28.66 -31.17 25.46
N GLU A 7 29.26 -31.34 24.29
CA GLU A 7 29.74 -30.31 23.38
C GLU A 7 28.63 -29.52 22.67
N SER A 8 28.99 -28.29 22.30
CA SER A 8 28.66 -27.54 21.07
C SER A 8 27.20 -27.39 20.60
N VAL A 9 26.77 -26.13 20.42
CA VAL A 9 26.18 -25.66 19.14
C VAL A 9 26.59 -24.19 18.92
N SER A 10 27.30 -23.95 17.82
CA SER A 10 27.53 -22.62 17.23
C SER A 10 26.23 -22.06 16.69
N ASP A 11 25.90 -20.81 17.01
CA ASP A 11 24.94 -20.06 16.21
C ASP A 11 25.69 -18.98 15.43
N SER A 12 25.60 -19.09 14.12
CA SER A 12 26.30 -18.26 13.15
C SER A 12 25.30 -17.22 12.66
N GLU A 13 25.51 -15.97 13.04
CA GLU A 13 24.73 -14.86 12.50
C GLU A 13 25.09 -14.70 11.02
N SER A 14 24.18 -15.13 10.15
CA SER A 14 24.26 -14.86 8.72
C SER A 14 23.50 -13.56 8.44
N GLU A 15 24.24 -12.50 8.15
CA GLU A 15 23.69 -11.26 7.60
C GLU A 15 23.23 -11.54 6.16
N ILE A 16 21.93 -11.42 5.93
CA ILE A 16 21.33 -11.54 4.60
C ILE A 16 21.45 -10.16 3.94
N GLU A 17 22.51 -9.96 3.15
CA GLU A 17 22.59 -8.87 2.19
C GLU A 17 21.58 -9.14 1.05
N VAL A 18 20.45 -8.44 1.07
CA VAL A 18 19.47 -8.49 -0.01
C VAL A 18 19.97 -7.58 -1.14
N ASP A 19 20.61 -8.19 -2.12
CA ASP A 19 21.12 -7.54 -3.31
C ASP A 19 19.99 -6.81 -4.07
N SER A 20 20.08 -5.48 -4.12
CA SER A 20 19.04 -4.55 -4.57
C SER A 20 19.12 -4.25 -6.07
N GLU A 21 19.86 -5.04 -6.86
CA GLU A 21 20.22 -4.69 -8.25
C GLU A 21 19.50 -5.49 -9.35
N LEU A 22 18.37 -6.16 -9.08
CA LEU A 22 17.70 -6.98 -10.10
C LEU A 22 16.45 -6.38 -10.77
N TRP A 23 16.34 -5.05 -10.93
CA TRP A 23 15.27 -4.44 -11.74
C TRP A 23 15.83 -3.76 -13.00
N ALA A 24 16.70 -4.47 -13.72
CA ALA A 24 17.23 -4.06 -15.01
C ALA A 24 16.27 -4.49 -16.15
N ASN A 25 15.67 -3.47 -16.79
CA ASN A 25 15.24 -3.40 -18.20
C ASN A 25 14.26 -4.46 -18.70
N VAL A 26 12.96 -4.18 -18.54
CA VAL A 26 11.96 -4.63 -19.52
C VAL A 26 11.75 -3.47 -20.49
N ASP A 27 12.38 -3.55 -21.65
CA ASP A 27 12.10 -2.68 -22.79
C ASP A 27 10.69 -2.99 -23.30
N VAL A 28 9.72 -2.22 -22.82
CA VAL A 28 8.35 -2.25 -23.32
C VAL A 28 8.33 -1.46 -24.64
N GLU A 29 8.30 -2.17 -25.77
CA GLU A 29 8.03 -1.58 -27.08
C GLU A 29 6.65 -0.90 -27.08
N PRO A 30 6.57 0.42 -27.30
CA PRO A 30 5.28 1.11 -27.41
C PRO A 30 4.69 0.89 -28.81
N SER A 31 3.51 0.26 -28.86
CA SER A 31 2.71 0.21 -30.09
C SER A 31 2.24 1.61 -30.48
N ILE A 32 2.62 2.04 -31.68
CA ILE A 32 2.49 3.39 -32.23
C ILE A 32 1.02 3.75 -32.50
N ALA A 33 0.57 4.86 -31.93
CA ALA A 33 -0.48 5.72 -32.49
C ALA A 33 -0.20 7.20 -32.13
N ASP A 34 0.40 7.89 -33.11
CA ASP A 34 0.25 9.31 -33.47
C ASP A 34 0.46 10.42 -32.40
N SER A 35 1.73 10.77 -32.17
CA SER A 35 2.29 12.14 -32.22
C SER A 35 3.68 12.16 -31.58
N ASP A 36 4.71 12.46 -32.38
CA ASP A 36 6.13 12.48 -31.96
C ASP A 36 6.45 13.63 -30.98
N LYS A 37 5.90 13.56 -29.77
CA LYS A 37 6.42 14.31 -28.63
C LYS A 37 7.26 13.32 -27.83
N ARG A 38 8.57 13.55 -27.75
CA ARG A 38 9.44 12.84 -26.81
C ARG A 38 8.99 13.20 -25.38
N VAL A 39 8.10 12.38 -24.83
CA VAL A 39 7.58 12.52 -23.47
C VAL A 39 8.66 12.04 -22.50
N SER A 40 8.93 12.82 -21.45
CA SER A 40 9.86 12.41 -20.39
C SER A 40 9.34 11.16 -19.67
N LYS A 41 10.22 10.28 -19.18
CA LYS A 41 9.85 9.09 -18.38
C LYS A 41 8.86 9.44 -17.25
N GLN A 42 9.03 10.60 -16.61
CA GLN A 42 8.15 11.07 -15.55
C GLN A 42 6.74 11.41 -16.05
N GLN A 43 6.64 12.02 -17.23
CA GLN A 43 5.36 12.37 -17.84
C GLN A 43 4.60 11.11 -18.26
N TYR A 44 5.31 10.13 -18.84
CA TYR A 44 4.72 8.83 -19.18
C TYR A 44 4.18 8.10 -17.95
N GLN A 45 4.94 8.09 -16.84
CA GLN A 45 4.46 7.51 -15.58
C GLN A 45 3.27 8.27 -14.99
N ALA A 46 3.23 9.59 -15.10
CA ALA A 46 2.09 10.38 -14.64
C ALA A 46 0.83 10.08 -15.48
N GLU A 47 0.99 9.93 -16.80
CA GLU A 47 -0.09 9.60 -17.72
C GLU A 47 -0.67 8.20 -17.44
N LEU A 48 0.20 7.20 -17.24
CA LEU A 48 -0.18 5.86 -16.80
C LEU A 48 -0.96 5.86 -15.48
N LYS A 49 -0.55 6.68 -14.50
CA LYS A 49 -1.30 6.81 -13.25
C LYS A 49 -2.64 7.49 -13.46
N SER A 50 -2.68 8.55 -14.27
CA SER A 50 -3.91 9.33 -14.50
C SER A 50 -4.95 8.61 -15.36
N SER A 51 -4.53 7.64 -16.17
CA SER A 51 -5.43 6.78 -16.95
C SER A 51 -6.04 5.65 -16.11
N ASP A 52 -5.56 5.44 -14.88
CA ASP A 52 -6.12 4.46 -13.96
C ASP A 52 -7.43 4.99 -13.36
N PRO A 53 -8.56 4.28 -13.52
CA PRO A 53 -9.87 4.76 -13.05
C PRO A 53 -10.00 4.79 -11.53
N ASP A 54 -9.18 4.02 -10.81
CA ASP A 54 -9.21 3.96 -9.35
C ASP A 54 -8.08 4.80 -8.71
N TYR A 55 -7.42 5.67 -9.49
CA TYR A 55 -6.41 6.62 -9.03
C TYR A 55 -7.00 7.99 -8.73
N TYR A 56 -6.69 8.51 -7.54
CA TYR A 56 -7.17 9.79 -7.05
C TYR A 56 -6.02 10.64 -6.54
N VAL A 57 -6.19 11.96 -6.67
CA VAL A 57 -5.22 12.93 -6.17
C VAL A 57 -5.95 13.91 -5.27
N VAL A 58 -5.47 14.05 -4.05
CA VAL A 58 -6.07 14.92 -3.04
C VAL A 58 -5.04 15.92 -2.56
N THR A 59 -5.42 17.19 -2.54
CA THR A 59 -4.59 18.24 -1.95
C THR A 59 -5.07 18.54 -0.54
N LYS A 60 -4.21 18.29 0.46
CA LYS A 60 -4.52 18.54 1.87
C LYS A 60 -3.57 19.59 2.45
N ARG A 61 -4.10 20.49 3.28
CA ARG A 61 -3.29 21.43 4.06
C ARG A 61 -2.65 20.71 5.24
N VAL A 62 -1.32 20.70 5.30
CA VAL A 62 -0.55 20.15 6.40
C VAL A 62 0.30 21.29 6.97
N GLY A 63 -0.17 21.88 8.06
CA GLY A 63 0.40 23.10 8.64
C GLY A 63 0.26 24.30 7.71
N LYS A 64 1.39 24.86 7.28
CA LYS A 64 1.45 26.05 6.39
C LYS A 64 1.52 25.70 4.90
N LYS A 65 1.69 24.43 4.53
CA LYS A 65 1.89 24.01 3.13
C LYS A 65 0.74 23.12 2.66
N MET A 66 0.39 23.23 1.38
CA MET A 66 -0.49 22.27 0.70
C MET A 66 0.36 21.08 0.24
N LYS A 67 -0.09 19.87 0.54
CA LYS A 67 0.53 18.63 0.08
C LYS A 67 -0.42 17.91 -0.87
N ARG A 68 0.13 17.42 -1.97
CA ARG A 68 -0.54 16.54 -2.93
C ARG A 68 -0.34 15.10 -2.46
N ILE A 69 -1.43 14.36 -2.31
CA ILE A 69 -1.49 12.99 -1.83
C ILE A 69 -2.11 12.16 -2.95
N GLU A 70 -1.41 11.10 -3.36
CA GLU A 70 -1.85 10.18 -4.41
C GLU A 70 -2.48 8.96 -3.75
N LEU A 71 -3.65 8.53 -4.21
CA LEU A 71 -4.43 7.46 -3.59
C LEU A 71 -4.85 6.46 -4.65
N TYR A 72 -4.70 5.18 -4.33
CA TYR A 72 -5.25 4.11 -5.14
C TYR A 72 -6.37 3.43 -4.39
N SER A 73 -7.59 3.57 -4.89
CA SER A 73 -8.75 2.96 -4.26
C SER A 73 -8.93 1.50 -4.67
N THR A 74 -9.65 0.76 -3.85
CA THR A 74 -10.20 -0.54 -4.22
C THR A 74 -11.71 -0.46 -4.10
N ARG A 75 -12.44 -0.88 -5.13
CA ARG A 75 -13.90 -0.95 -5.06
C ARG A 75 -14.34 -1.98 -4.01
N SER A 76 -15.44 -1.71 -3.32
CA SER A 76 -15.97 -2.59 -2.26
C SER A 76 -16.64 -3.87 -2.79
N ASN A 77 -16.56 -4.15 -4.10
CA ASN A 77 -17.19 -5.31 -4.72
C ASN A 77 -16.42 -6.58 -4.35
N PRO A 78 -17.09 -7.64 -3.84
CA PRO A 78 -16.44 -8.90 -3.48
C PRO A 78 -15.65 -9.51 -4.64
N GLY A 79 -14.55 -10.18 -4.33
CA GLY A 79 -13.70 -10.89 -5.28
C GLY A 79 -12.62 -10.04 -5.98
N ARG A 80 -12.66 -8.70 -5.82
CA ARG A 80 -11.60 -7.80 -6.29
C ARG A 80 -10.33 -7.94 -5.46
N LEU A 81 -9.17 -7.84 -6.10
CA LEU A 81 -7.88 -7.82 -5.42
C LEU A 81 -7.70 -6.50 -4.66
N ILE A 82 -7.29 -6.59 -3.40
CA ILE A 82 -7.04 -5.44 -2.53
C ILE A 82 -5.80 -4.71 -3.05
N ARG A 83 -5.89 -3.40 -3.22
CA ARG A 83 -4.79 -2.56 -3.72
C ARG A 83 -4.17 -1.77 -2.58
N ASN A 84 -2.84 -1.65 -2.59
CA ASN A 84 -2.13 -0.79 -1.65
C ASN A 84 -2.48 0.69 -1.95
N PRO A 85 -3.02 1.45 -0.99
CA PRO A 85 -3.43 2.84 -1.18
C PRO A 85 -2.31 3.80 -1.56
N VAL A 86 -1.05 3.50 -1.20
CA VAL A 86 0.12 4.36 -1.38
C VAL A 86 0.82 4.04 -2.70
N ALA A 87 1.16 2.76 -2.91
CA ALA A 87 2.00 2.34 -4.03
C ALA A 87 1.17 1.87 -5.25
N GLY A 88 -0.08 1.47 -5.04
CA GLY A 88 -0.95 1.04 -6.13
C GLY A 88 -0.71 -0.37 -6.65
N TYR A 89 0.14 -1.19 -6.02
CA TYR A 89 0.22 -2.62 -6.36
C TYR A 89 -0.99 -3.39 -5.81
N LYS A 90 -1.36 -4.46 -6.49
CA LYS A 90 -2.47 -5.36 -6.08
C LYS A 90 -1.90 -6.49 -5.23
N SER A 91 -2.47 -6.71 -4.06
CA SER A 91 -2.22 -7.87 -3.22
C SER A 91 -2.95 -9.10 -3.79
N ASN A 92 -2.59 -10.28 -3.30
CA ASN A 92 -3.30 -11.54 -3.60
C ASN A 92 -4.61 -11.66 -2.81
N ASP A 93 -4.77 -10.86 -1.76
CA ASP A 93 -5.99 -10.84 -0.96
C ASP A 93 -7.16 -10.20 -1.69
N ARG A 94 -8.36 -10.69 -1.40
CA ARG A 94 -9.59 -10.29 -2.08
C ARG A 94 -10.58 -9.66 -1.12
N VAL A 95 -11.34 -8.68 -1.62
CA VAL A 95 -12.48 -8.10 -0.91
C VAL A 95 -13.52 -9.20 -0.68
N GLY A 96 -14.04 -9.28 0.53
CA GLY A 96 -15.02 -10.27 0.98
C GLY A 96 -14.44 -11.56 1.55
N THR A 97 -13.11 -11.75 1.53
CA THR A 97 -12.48 -12.94 2.15
C THR A 97 -12.08 -12.66 3.61
N PHE A 98 -11.74 -13.72 4.36
CA PHE A 98 -11.25 -13.58 5.73
C PHE A 98 -9.98 -12.73 5.81
N ALA A 99 -9.14 -12.74 4.77
CA ALA A 99 -7.93 -11.93 4.69
C ALA A 99 -8.22 -10.41 4.72
N GLU A 100 -9.40 -9.97 4.23
CA GLU A 100 -9.80 -8.56 4.31
C GLU A 100 -9.81 -8.05 5.76
N ARG A 101 -10.10 -8.92 6.74
CA ARG A 101 -10.19 -8.55 8.17
C ARG A 101 -8.85 -8.12 8.76
N SER A 102 -7.74 -8.53 8.17
CA SER A 102 -6.39 -8.16 8.62
C SER A 102 -6.05 -6.71 8.30
N TYR A 103 -6.73 -6.10 7.33
CA TYR A 103 -6.46 -4.73 6.89
C TYR A 103 -7.24 -3.71 7.72
N PHE A 104 -6.62 -2.56 7.95
CA PHE A 104 -7.28 -1.35 8.41
C PHE A 104 -8.07 -0.72 7.25
N LYS A 105 -9.35 -1.11 7.16
CA LYS A 105 -10.30 -0.66 6.14
C LYS A 105 -10.87 0.73 6.46
N ILE A 106 -10.82 1.62 5.49
CA ILE A 106 -11.33 3.00 5.61
C ILE A 106 -12.21 3.31 4.41
N ARG A 107 -13.37 3.88 4.69
CA ARG A 107 -14.30 4.35 3.66
C ARG A 107 -14.35 5.87 3.71
N MET A 108 -13.89 6.51 2.64
CA MET A 108 -13.87 7.97 2.53
C MET A 108 -15.00 8.41 1.61
N THR A 109 -15.87 9.28 2.12
CA THR A 109 -16.97 9.88 1.36
C THR A 109 -16.59 11.21 0.73
N SER A 110 -15.49 11.82 1.17
CA SER A 110 -15.03 13.13 0.70
C SER A 110 -14.36 13.08 -0.67
N ILE A 111 -13.99 11.90 -1.15
CA ILE A 111 -13.23 11.67 -2.38
C ILE A 111 -13.97 10.59 -3.17
N GLY A 112 -14.16 10.83 -4.46
CA GLY A 112 -14.86 9.93 -5.38
C GLY A 112 -15.88 10.68 -6.25
N ASP A 113 -16.61 9.92 -7.05
CA ASP A 113 -17.58 10.44 -8.03
C ASP A 113 -18.94 10.85 -7.41
N GLY A 114 -18.98 10.97 -6.08
CA GLY A 114 -20.19 11.30 -5.30
C GLY A 114 -21.20 10.15 -5.19
N VAL A 115 -21.18 9.17 -6.10
CA VAL A 115 -22.08 7.99 -6.10
C VAL A 115 -21.52 6.87 -5.22
N GLU A 116 -20.25 6.52 -5.42
CA GLU A 116 -19.57 5.49 -4.64
C GLU A 116 -18.41 6.08 -3.85
N PRO A 117 -18.43 5.98 -2.50
CA PRO A 117 -17.30 6.40 -1.69
C PRO A 117 -16.11 5.45 -1.91
N ILE A 118 -14.91 6.01 -1.93
CA ILE A 118 -13.69 5.22 -2.09
C ILE A 118 -13.41 4.38 -0.84
N THR A 119 -12.88 3.18 -1.05
CA THR A 119 -12.42 2.30 0.04
C THR A 119 -10.92 2.09 -0.08
N LEU A 120 -10.23 2.25 1.05
CA LEU A 120 -8.79 2.11 1.18
C LEU A 120 -8.48 1.03 2.21
N TYR A 121 -7.44 0.25 1.95
CA TYR A 121 -7.02 -0.88 2.77
C TYR A 121 -5.56 -0.67 3.19
N TYR A 122 -5.34 -0.30 4.46
CA TYR A 122 -4.00 -0.12 4.99
C TYR A 122 -3.58 -1.32 5.86
N ASP A 123 -2.28 -1.58 5.95
CA ASP A 123 -1.77 -2.63 6.85
C ASP A 123 -1.92 -2.25 8.32
N SER A 124 -1.91 -0.95 8.63
CA SER A 124 -2.05 -0.41 9.98
C SER A 124 -2.74 0.96 10.01
N PRO A 125 -3.36 1.34 11.14
CA PRO A 125 -3.91 2.69 11.29
C PRO A 125 -2.81 3.76 11.22
N GLU A 126 -1.58 3.46 11.64
CA GLU A 126 -0.43 4.36 11.52
C GLU A 126 -0.05 4.60 10.05
N GLY A 127 -0.17 3.58 9.20
CA GLY A 127 0.04 3.70 7.75
C GLY A 127 -0.91 4.72 7.12
N TYR A 128 -2.17 4.69 7.54
CA TYR A 128 -3.16 5.69 7.14
C TYR A 128 -2.84 7.09 7.66
N GLU A 129 -2.48 7.23 8.95
CA GLU A 129 -2.11 8.52 9.55
C GLU A 129 -0.95 9.18 8.80
N LYS A 130 0.09 8.39 8.49
CA LYS A 130 1.27 8.83 7.73
C LYS A 130 0.91 9.25 6.32
N HIS A 131 0.10 8.45 5.62
CA HIS A 131 -0.24 8.69 4.23
C HIS A 131 -1.14 9.92 4.05
N LEU A 132 -2.23 9.99 4.82
CA LEU A 132 -3.21 11.07 4.70
C LEU A 132 -2.93 12.27 5.61
N HIS A 133 -1.80 12.26 6.32
CA HIS A 133 -1.41 13.29 7.29
C HIS A 133 -2.56 13.65 8.22
N THR A 134 -3.15 12.62 8.83
CA THR A 134 -4.29 12.73 9.72
C THR A 134 -4.00 12.00 11.02
N THR A 135 -4.77 12.30 12.06
CA THR A 135 -4.67 11.62 13.34
C THR A 135 -5.90 10.76 13.55
N VAL A 136 -5.70 9.49 13.83
CA VAL A 136 -6.71 8.53 14.25
C VAL A 136 -6.75 8.51 15.77
N SER A 137 -7.95 8.47 16.34
CA SER A 137 -8.12 8.44 17.79
C SER A 137 -7.45 7.20 18.39
N HIS A 138 -6.98 7.34 19.63
CA HIS A 138 -6.34 6.24 20.35
C HIS A 138 -7.28 5.03 20.49
N GLU A 139 -8.56 5.26 20.76
CA GLU A 139 -9.60 4.23 20.88
C GLU A 139 -9.69 3.33 19.65
N ILE A 140 -9.66 3.90 18.44
CA ILE A 140 -9.73 3.13 17.19
C ILE A 140 -8.48 2.27 17.02
N LYS A 141 -7.30 2.80 17.37
CA LYS A 141 -6.04 2.05 17.30
C LYS A 141 -6.03 0.89 18.28
N THR A 142 -6.50 1.10 19.51
CA THR A 142 -6.63 0.04 20.51
C THR A 142 -7.64 -1.03 20.08
N ALA A 143 -8.81 -0.62 19.57
CA ALA A 143 -9.85 -1.53 19.08
C ALA A 143 -9.45 -2.32 17.83
N TRP A 144 -8.54 -1.79 17.01
CA TRP A 144 -7.96 -2.54 15.91
C TRP A 144 -6.94 -3.57 16.41
N ARG A 145 -6.01 -3.16 17.29
CA ARG A 145 -5.00 -4.05 17.87
C ARG A 145 -5.60 -5.21 18.66
N SER A 146 -6.68 -4.97 19.41
CA SER A 146 -7.34 -6.00 20.21
C SER A 146 -7.84 -7.18 19.39
N ARG A 147 -8.12 -6.99 18.09
CA ARG A 147 -8.55 -8.06 17.17
C ARG A 147 -7.47 -9.11 16.92
N PHE A 148 -6.20 -8.77 17.14
CA PHE A 148 -5.05 -9.64 16.88
C PHE A 148 -4.43 -10.20 18.17
N THR A 149 -4.72 -9.60 19.32
CA THR A 149 -4.19 -10.05 20.63
C THR A 149 -5.06 -11.09 21.32
N SER A 150 -6.33 -11.24 20.89
CA SER A 150 -7.22 -12.28 21.39
C SER A 150 -7.03 -13.57 20.59
N ASN A 151 -5.93 -14.28 20.86
CA ASN A 151 -5.69 -15.65 20.44
C ASN A 151 -5.32 -16.48 21.66
#